data_AF-A0A1N6M5E0-F1
#
_entry.id   AF-A0A1N6M5E0-F1
#
_cell.length_a   1.000
_cell.length_b   1.000
_cell.length_c   1.000
_cell.angle_alpha   90.00
_cell.angle_beta   90.00
_cell.angle_gamma   90.00
#
_symmetry.space_group_name_H-M   'P 1'
#
loop_
_entity.id
_entity.type
_entity.pdbx_description
1 polymer ?
#
loop_
_entity_poly.entity_id
_entity_poly.type
_entity_poly.pdbx_seq_one_letter_code
_entity_poly.pdbx_strand_id
1 'polypeptide(L)'
;MKILSYILSIITFFVASSCFANSDKQQIIQKLKALQEQGITQSETYQYSDIEQLKQCTGAANPFRKEAKELQQVIMSSNDVIFRVPAYQAADLAFSCVYCSDNAVESCKKMTKYLERAQKSVAIQ
;
A
#
# COMPACT_ATOMS: atom_id res chain seq x y z
N MET A 1 -4.63 26.45 49.47
CA MET A 1 -3.14 26.40 49.39
C MET A 1 -2.75 24.94 49.22
N LYS A 2 -2.46 24.52 47.98
CA LYS A 2 -1.11 24.18 47.47
C LYS A 2 -0.38 23.17 48.34
N ILE A 3 -0.35 21.89 47.92
CA ILE A 3 0.89 21.11 47.72
C ILE A 3 0.64 20.10 46.58
N LEU A 4 1.07 20.45 45.37
CA LEU A 4 1.28 19.51 44.27
C LEU A 4 2.63 18.84 44.53
N SER A 5 2.61 17.55 44.88
CA SER A 5 3.83 16.75 44.92
C SER A 5 4.05 16.13 43.54
N TYR A 6 4.98 16.74 42.80
CA TYR A 6 5.51 16.27 41.53
C TYR A 6 6.22 14.94 41.72
N ILE A 7 5.65 13.86 41.19
CA ILE A 7 6.41 12.62 40.91
C ILE A 7 6.94 12.75 39.49
N LEU A 8 8.10 13.40 39.38
CA LEU A 8 8.94 13.40 38.19
C LEU A 8 10.06 12.41 38.45
N SER A 9 10.02 11.24 37.82
CA SER A 9 11.19 10.35 37.72
C SER A 9 11.07 9.46 36.49
N ILE A 10 11.51 10.03 35.37
CA ILE A 10 12.46 9.44 34.42
C ILE A 10 12.15 7.98 34.04
N ILE A 11 11.27 7.82 33.05
CA ILE A 11 11.27 6.62 32.21
C ILE A 11 12.38 6.85 31.17
N THR A 12 13.55 6.31 31.45
CA THR A 12 14.61 6.04 30.46
C THR A 12 14.05 5.08 29.42
N PHE A 13 13.45 5.62 28.36
CA PHE A 13 13.19 4.87 27.15
C PHE A 13 14.53 4.54 26.50
N PHE A 14 15.02 3.33 26.82
CA PHE A 14 16.05 2.68 26.03
C PHE A 14 15.57 2.64 24.58
N VAL A 15 16.24 3.41 23.74
CA VAL A 15 16.08 3.36 22.29
C VAL A 15 16.58 1.99 21.86
N ALA A 16 15.68 1.03 21.70
CA ALA A 16 15.93 -0.21 20.98
C ALA A 16 16.11 0.14 19.49
N SER A 17 17.31 0.61 19.13
CA SER A 17 17.76 0.66 17.75
C SER A 17 18.14 -0.76 17.35
N SER A 18 17.18 -1.54 16.84
CA SER A 18 17.46 -2.87 16.29
C SER A 18 16.47 -3.20 15.17
N CYS A 19 16.97 -3.19 13.92
CA CYS A 19 16.42 -3.87 12.75
C CYS A 19 14.92 -3.69 12.41
N PHE A 20 14.53 -2.56 11.79
CA PHE A 20 13.19 -2.35 11.23
C PHE A 20 13.13 -2.25 9.69
N ALA A 21 14.21 -2.55 8.95
CA ALA A 21 14.17 -2.50 7.49
C ALA A 21 13.23 -3.57 6.87
N ASN A 22 12.99 -4.68 7.57
CA ASN A 22 12.10 -5.75 7.10
C ASN A 22 10.61 -5.39 7.31
N SER A 23 10.28 -4.65 8.37
CA SER A 23 8.88 -4.24 8.62
C SER A 23 8.36 -3.32 7.53
N ASP A 24 9.20 -2.45 6.98
CA ASP A 24 8.78 -1.48 5.97
C ASP A 24 8.40 -2.15 4.65
N LYS A 25 9.16 -3.17 4.23
CA LYS A 25 8.86 -3.94 3.01
C LYS A 25 7.58 -4.76 3.17
N GLN A 26 7.38 -5.38 4.33
CA GLN A 26 6.14 -6.08 4.64
C GLN A 26 4.94 -5.12 4.63
N GLN A 27 5.07 -3.92 5.22
CA GLN A 27 4.03 -2.91 5.19
C GLN A 27 3.68 -2.47 3.76
N ILE A 28 4.69 -2.26 2.90
CA ILE A 28 4.46 -1.97 1.47
C ILE A 28 3.66 -3.09 0.80
N ILE A 29 4.03 -4.35 1.03
CA ILE A 29 3.30 -5.50 0.46
C ILE A 29 1.85 -5.51 0.93
N GLN A 30 1.59 -5.25 2.22
CA GLN A 30 0.21 -5.22 2.74
C GLN A 30 -0.62 -4.08 2.13
N LYS A 31 -0.03 -2.89 1.97
CA LYS A 31 -0.72 -1.78 1.29
C LYS A 31 -1.04 -2.11 -0.17
N LEU A 32 -0.11 -2.74 -0.88
CA LEU A 32 -0.36 -3.17 -2.26
C LEU A 32 -1.46 -4.24 -2.33
N LYS A 33 -1.55 -5.18 -1.38
CA LYS A 33 -2.65 -6.15 -1.29
C LYS A 33 -3.99 -5.45 -1.04
N ALA A 34 -4.04 -4.51 -0.10
CA ALA A 34 -5.23 -3.72 0.18
C ALA A 34 -5.71 -2.95 -1.08
N LEU A 35 -4.78 -2.36 -1.85
CA LEU A 35 -5.12 -1.72 -3.12
C LEU A 35 -5.65 -2.72 -4.16
N GLN A 36 -5.12 -3.95 -4.20
CA GLN A 36 -5.64 -5.01 -5.06
C GLN A 36 -7.10 -5.33 -4.76
N GLU A 37 -7.38 -5.58 -3.48
CA GLU A 37 -8.70 -5.93 -2.97
C GLU A 37 -9.68 -4.78 -3.16
N GLN A 38 -9.21 -3.54 -2.97
CA GLN A 38 -10.00 -2.35 -3.20
C GLN A 38 -10.42 -2.19 -4.67
N GLY A 39 -9.51 -2.46 -5.63
CA GLY A 39 -9.85 -2.43 -7.06
C GLY A 39 -10.84 -3.52 -7.45
N ILE A 40 -10.69 -4.73 -6.91
CA ILE A 40 -11.64 -5.83 -7.11
C ILE A 40 -13.02 -5.43 -6.57
N THR A 41 -13.08 -4.94 -5.33
CA THR A 41 -14.32 -4.49 -4.69
C THR A 41 -14.99 -3.38 -5.50
N GLN A 42 -14.22 -2.41 -6.02
CA GLN A 42 -14.77 -1.34 -6.88
C GLN A 42 -15.40 -1.91 -8.15
N SER A 43 -14.78 -2.92 -8.77
CA SER A 43 -15.30 -3.56 -9.99
C SER A 43 -16.57 -4.37 -9.75
N GLU A 44 -16.77 -4.86 -8.53
CA GLU A 44 -17.97 -5.59 -8.13
C GLU A 44 -19.10 -4.66 -7.64
N THR A 45 -18.74 -3.49 -7.10
CA THR A 45 -19.69 -2.55 -6.49
C THR A 45 -20.35 -1.62 -7.51
N TYR A 46 -19.61 -1.14 -8.50
CA TYR A 46 -20.07 -0.09 -9.42
C TYR A 46 -20.30 -0.60 -10.84
N GLN A 47 -21.34 -0.09 -11.50
CA GLN A 47 -21.58 -0.32 -12.93
C GLN A 47 -20.96 0.82 -13.75
N TYR A 48 -19.88 0.55 -14.48
CA TYR A 48 -19.14 1.59 -15.21
C TYR A 48 -19.85 2.11 -16.47
N SER A 49 -20.87 1.40 -16.96
CA SER A 49 -21.75 1.87 -18.02
C SER A 49 -22.74 2.95 -17.55
N ASP A 50 -23.00 3.04 -16.25
CA ASP A 50 -23.79 4.10 -15.62
C ASP A 50 -22.88 5.28 -15.27
N ILE A 51 -23.15 6.44 -15.87
CA ILE A 51 -22.33 7.65 -15.72
C ILE A 51 -22.30 8.14 -14.27
N GLU A 52 -23.40 8.03 -13.52
CA GLU A 52 -23.45 8.50 -12.15
C GLU A 52 -22.66 7.57 -11.23
N GLN A 53 -22.75 6.25 -11.43
CA GLN A 53 -21.92 5.29 -10.71
C GLN A 53 -20.43 5.40 -11.08
N LEU A 54 -20.12 5.68 -12.35
CA LEU A 54 -18.73 5.93 -12.78
C LEU A 54 -18.14 7.16 -12.09
N LYS A 55 -18.90 8.25 -11.95
CA LYS A 55 -18.48 9.44 -11.20
C LYS A 55 -18.25 9.12 -9.73
N GLN A 56 -19.18 8.40 -9.09
CA GLN A 56 -19.05 7.97 -7.69
C GLN A 56 -17.80 7.12 -7.49
N CYS A 57 -17.59 6.11 -8.33
CA CYS A 57 -16.39 5.28 -8.31
C CYS A 57 -15.14 6.14 -8.46
N THR A 58 -15.09 7.03 -9.45
CA THR A 58 -13.90 7.87 -9.71
C THR A 58 -13.55 8.74 -8.51
N GLY A 59 -14.56 9.30 -7.83
CA GLY A 59 -14.38 10.05 -6.59
C GLY A 59 -13.83 9.18 -5.45
N ALA A 60 -14.42 8.00 -5.23
CA ALA A 60 -14.00 7.05 -4.22
C ALA A 60 -12.61 6.44 -4.49
N ALA A 61 -12.26 6.25 -5.76
CA ALA A 61 -11.03 5.65 -6.22
C ALA A 61 -9.81 6.58 -6.11
N ASN A 62 -10.03 7.89 -6.17
CA ASN A 62 -8.97 8.90 -6.19
C ASN A 62 -7.93 8.78 -5.05
N PRO A 63 -8.31 8.64 -3.76
CA PRO A 63 -7.34 8.46 -2.68
C PRO A 63 -6.44 7.22 -2.89
N PHE A 64 -7.00 6.10 -3.33
CA PHE A 64 -6.25 4.88 -3.59
C PHE A 64 -5.28 5.01 -4.77
N ARG A 65 -5.69 5.74 -5.81
CA ARG A 65 -4.79 6.05 -6.94
C ARG A 65 -3.62 6.93 -6.51
N LYS A 66 -3.87 7.88 -5.60
CA LYS A 66 -2.81 8.70 -5.03
C LYS A 66 -1.85 7.85 -4.17
N GLU A 67 -2.40 6.99 -3.32
CA GLU A 67 -1.61 6.07 -2.50
C GLU A 67 -0.74 5.14 -3.35
N ALA A 68 -1.28 4.58 -4.44
CA ALA A 68 -0.51 3.74 -5.36
C ALA A 68 0.69 4.50 -5.97
N LYS A 69 0.51 5.77 -6.35
CA LYS A 69 1.61 6.63 -6.84
C LYS A 69 2.62 6.96 -5.74
N GLU A 70 2.17 7.22 -4.51
CA GLU A 70 3.06 7.47 -3.39
C GLU A 70 3.91 6.22 -3.08
N LEU A 71 3.31 5.03 -3.12
CA LEU A 71 4.02 3.76 -2.98
C LEU A 71 5.06 3.56 -4.08
N GLN A 72 4.77 3.91 -5.34
CA GLN A 72 5.78 3.87 -6.41
C GLN A 72 7.04 4.67 -6.03
N GLN A 73 6.87 5.90 -5.53
CA GLN A 73 7.99 6.76 -5.14
C GLN A 73 8.76 6.18 -3.95
N VAL A 74 8.06 5.68 -2.94
CA VAL A 74 8.66 5.02 -1.76
C VAL A 74 9.42 3.76 -2.16
N ILE A 75 8.89 2.97 -3.08
CA ILE A 75 9.56 1.74 -3.54
C ILE A 75 10.81 2.08 -4.36
N MET A 76 10.75 3.13 -5.20
CA MET A 76 11.90 3.56 -6.01
C MET A 76 13.11 3.97 -5.18
N SER A 77 12.90 4.50 -3.97
CA SER A 77 14.00 4.86 -3.06
C SER A 77 14.64 3.66 -2.36
N SER A 78 14.09 2.45 -2.52
CA SER A 78 14.69 1.24 -1.97
C SER A 78 16.00 0.88 -2.70
N ASN A 79 17.05 0.58 -1.93
CA ASN A 79 18.32 0.09 -2.47
C ASN A 79 18.30 -1.41 -2.79
N ASP A 80 17.30 -2.14 -2.31
CA ASP A 80 17.16 -3.57 -2.56
C ASP A 80 16.44 -3.80 -3.90
N VAL A 81 17.23 -4.10 -4.93
CA VAL A 81 16.74 -4.32 -6.28
C VAL A 81 15.79 -5.53 -6.38
N ILE A 82 16.03 -6.59 -5.60
CA ILE A 82 15.26 -7.84 -5.66
C ILE A 82 13.83 -7.59 -5.17
N PHE A 83 13.65 -6.72 -4.17
CA PHE A 83 12.35 -6.25 -3.73
C PHE A 83 11.78 -5.13 -4.62
N ARG A 84 12.60 -4.12 -4.94
CA ARG A 84 12.17 -2.89 -5.61
C ARG A 84 11.46 -3.18 -6.94
N VAL A 85 12.04 -4.02 -7.78
CA VAL A 85 11.51 -4.29 -9.13
C VAL A 85 10.10 -4.90 -9.08
N PRO A 86 9.87 -6.05 -8.43
CA PRO A 86 8.52 -6.61 -8.36
C PRO A 86 7.55 -5.74 -7.55
N ALA A 87 7.98 -5.09 -6.47
CA ALA A 87 7.11 -4.20 -5.70
C ALA A 87 6.66 -2.99 -6.53
N TYR A 88 7.56 -2.41 -7.32
CA TYR A 88 7.23 -1.27 -8.19
C TYR A 88 6.25 -1.69 -9.29
N GLN A 89 6.46 -2.85 -9.91
CA GLN A 89 5.53 -3.41 -10.89
C GLN A 89 4.14 -3.67 -10.28
N ALA A 90 4.09 -4.15 -9.03
CA ALA A 90 2.84 -4.27 -8.30
C ALA A 90 2.19 -2.90 -8.04
N ALA A 91 2.96 -1.87 -7.67
CA ALA A 91 2.43 -0.51 -7.43
C ALA A 91 1.90 0.16 -8.72
N ASP A 92 2.56 -0.06 -9.86
CA ASP A 92 2.07 0.40 -11.18
C ASP A 92 0.77 -0.28 -11.60
N LEU A 93 0.67 -1.59 -11.39
CA LEU A 93 -0.58 -2.30 -11.60
C LEU A 93 -1.65 -1.91 -10.59
N ALA A 94 -1.29 -1.56 -9.34
CA ALA A 94 -2.23 -1.11 -8.33
C ALA A 94 -2.91 0.19 -8.77
N PHE A 95 -2.16 1.14 -9.33
CA PHE A 95 -2.70 2.38 -9.88
C PHE A 95 -3.74 2.15 -10.98
N SER A 96 -3.51 1.15 -11.82
CA SER A 96 -4.44 0.74 -12.89
C SER A 96 -5.59 -0.13 -12.37
N CYS A 97 -5.36 -0.92 -11.32
CA CYS A 97 -6.33 -1.80 -10.69
C CYS A 97 -7.43 -1.02 -9.97
N VAL A 98 -7.07 0.05 -9.26
CA VAL A 98 -8.02 0.95 -8.59
C VAL A 98 -8.58 2.03 -9.53
N TYR A 99 -8.56 1.78 -10.84
CA TYR A 99 -9.18 2.67 -11.83
C TYR A 99 -10.59 2.17 -12.17
N CYS A 100 -11.53 3.09 -12.34
CA CYS A 100 -12.93 2.77 -12.60
C CYS A 100 -13.17 2.50 -14.08
N SER A 101 -12.84 1.28 -14.53
CA SER A 101 -13.06 0.82 -15.90
C SER A 101 -13.14 -0.70 -15.97
N ASP A 102 -13.88 -1.25 -16.93
CA ASP A 102 -14.11 -2.70 -17.05
C ASP A 102 -12.82 -3.53 -17.17
N ASN A 103 -11.77 -2.96 -17.77
CA ASN A 103 -10.50 -3.64 -17.96
C ASN A 103 -9.52 -3.50 -16.77
N ALA A 104 -9.85 -2.70 -15.74
CA ALA A 104 -9.00 -2.49 -14.58
C ALA A 104 -8.78 -3.78 -13.77
N VAL A 105 -9.79 -4.65 -13.70
CA VAL A 105 -9.72 -5.91 -12.96
C VAL A 105 -8.61 -6.84 -13.48
N GLU A 106 -8.27 -6.75 -14.77
CA GLU A 106 -7.18 -7.51 -15.35
C GLU A 106 -5.81 -7.06 -14.80
N SER A 107 -5.67 -5.77 -14.50
CA SER A 107 -4.49 -5.25 -13.81
C SER A 107 -4.41 -5.79 -12.39
N CYS A 108 -5.54 -5.86 -11.68
CA CYS A 108 -5.61 -6.49 -10.35
C CYS A 108 -5.14 -7.94 -10.38
N LYS A 109 -5.61 -8.75 -11.35
CA LYS A 109 -5.19 -10.14 -11.52
C LYS A 109 -3.70 -10.27 -11.81
N LYS A 110 -3.17 -9.44 -12.71
CA LYS A 110 -1.74 -9.41 -13.06
C LYS A 110 -0.86 -9.03 -11.88
N MET A 111 -1.39 -8.31 -10.90
CA MET A 111 -0.65 -7.86 -9.73
C MET A 111 -0.21 -9.00 -8.82
N THR A 112 -1.00 -10.08 -8.71
CA THR A 112 -0.74 -11.24 -7.83
C THR A 112 0.67 -11.81 -8.02
N LYS A 113 1.10 -12.03 -9.27
CA LYS A 113 2.41 -12.60 -9.56
C LYS A 113 3.57 -11.71 -9.07
N TYR A 114 3.38 -10.39 -9.07
CA TYR A 114 4.40 -9.44 -8.63
C TYR A 114 4.41 -9.27 -7.12
N LEU A 115 3.23 -9.30 -6.49
CA LEU A 115 3.09 -9.38 -5.04
C LEU A 115 3.77 -10.63 -4.47
N GLU A 116 3.57 -11.80 -5.09
CA GLU A 116 4.25 -13.04 -4.68
C GLU A 116 5.77 -12.93 -4.80
N ARG A 117 6.26 -12.33 -5.89
CA ARG A 117 7.70 -12.13 -6.09
C ARG A 117 8.30 -11.17 -5.06
N ALA A 118 7.63 -10.05 -4.78
CA ALA A 118 8.03 -9.12 -3.74
C ALA A 118 7.98 -9.77 -2.35
N GLN A 119 6.97 -10.60 -2.07
CA GLN A 119 6.88 -11.29 -0.79
C GLN A 119 7.98 -12.34 -0.61
N LYS A 120 8.33 -13.07 -1.66
CA LYS A 120 9.47 -14.00 -1.66
C LYS A 120 10.80 -13.28 -1.44
N SER A 121 11.02 -12.12 -2.03
CA SER A 121 12.28 -11.38 -1.85
C SER A 121 12.49 -10.91 -0.40
N VAL A 122 11.41 -10.68 0.33
CA VAL A 122 11.45 -10.29 1.74
C VAL A 122 11.69 -11.51 2.65
N ALA A 123 11.25 -12.71 2.25
CA ALA A 123 11.46 -13.94 3.01
C ALA A 123 12.86 -14.55 2.89
N ILE A 124 13.66 -14.08 1.92
CA ILE A 124 15.03 -14.55 1.66
C ILE A 124 16.09 -13.69 2.40
N GLN A 125 15.65 -12.64 3.11
CA GLN A 125 16.49 -11.70 3.86
C GLN A 125 16.40 -11.92 5.37
#